data_AF-A0A455UHQ8-F1
#
_entry.id   AF-A0A455UHQ8-F1
#
_cell.length_a   1.000
_cell.length_b   1.000
_cell.length_c   1.000
_cell.angle_alpha   90.00
_cell.angle_beta   90.00
_cell.angle_gamma   90.00
#
_symmetry.space_group_name_H-M   'P 1'
#
loop_
_entity.id
_entity.type
_entity.pdbx_description
1 polymer ?
#
loop_
_entity_poly.entity_id
_entity_poly.type
_entity_poly.pdbx_seq_one_letter_code
_entity_poly.pdbx_strand_id
1 'polypeptide(L)'
;MYQESRAVLDEVTIRWIPVGFMGEGSLHQAAQIVDAENPTEVLATFEGGGSVSGSPSAEAMNIVSENSNLIQQLGIRSTPNTLYKDENGEAHIMRGALRAAEIRSL
;
A
#
# COMPACT_ATOMS: atom_id res chain seq x y z
N MET A 1 0.76 -7.72 -6.19
CA MET A 1 -0.22 -7.98 -5.10
C MET A 1 -1.55 -7.30 -5.38
N TYR A 2 -1.58 -6.06 -5.91
CA TYR A 2 -2.84 -5.37 -6.23
C TYR A 2 -3.79 -6.19 -7.11
N GLN A 3 -3.28 -6.82 -8.17
CA GLN A 3 -4.12 -7.66 -9.05
C GLN A 3 -4.70 -8.88 -8.32
N GLU A 4 -3.87 -9.58 -7.54
CA GLU A 4 -4.28 -10.73 -6.72
C GLU A 4 -5.37 -10.36 -5.72
N SER A 5 -5.30 -9.17 -5.12
CA SER A 5 -6.28 -8.74 -4.13
C SER A 5 -7.67 -8.50 -4.70
N ARG A 6 -7.79 -8.17 -5.99
CA ARG A 6 -9.09 -7.93 -6.64
C ARG A 6 -10.00 -9.16 -6.58
N ALA A 7 -9.42 -10.36 -6.56
CA ALA A 7 -10.15 -11.62 -6.56
C ALA A 7 -10.75 -12.01 -5.20
N VAL A 8 -10.56 -11.19 -4.16
CA VAL A 8 -10.98 -11.49 -2.78
C VAL A 8 -11.65 -10.30 -2.08
N LEU A 9 -11.96 -9.20 -2.79
CA LEU A 9 -12.50 -7.98 -2.17
C LEU A 9 -13.95 -8.13 -1.66
N ASP A 10 -14.65 -9.18 -2.05
CA ASP A 10 -15.95 -9.59 -1.51
C ASP A 10 -15.83 -10.43 -0.22
N GLU A 11 -14.64 -10.96 0.06
CA GLU A 11 -14.35 -11.81 1.22
C GLU A 11 -13.60 -11.05 2.33
N VAL A 12 -12.71 -10.12 1.96
CA VAL A 12 -11.85 -9.38 2.89
C VAL A 12 -11.83 -7.88 2.61
N THR A 13 -11.58 -7.08 3.66
CA THR A 13 -11.29 -5.64 3.52
C THR A 13 -9.79 -5.42 3.48
N ILE A 14 -9.29 -4.85 2.38
CA ILE A 14 -7.88 -4.51 2.21
C ILE A 14 -7.70 -3.00 2.32
N ARG A 15 -6.82 -2.58 3.23
CA ARG A 15 -6.43 -1.19 3.42
C ARG A 15 -5.01 -1.00 2.90
N TRP A 16 -4.90 -0.33 1.76
CA TRP A 16 -3.61 0.03 1.18
C TRP A 16 -3.01 1.21 1.95
N ILE A 17 -1.76 1.07 2.40
CA ILE A 17 -1.01 2.14 3.06
C ILE A 17 0.15 2.54 2.13
N PRO A 18 0.01 3.63 1.35
CA PRO A 18 1.06 4.07 0.43
C PRO A 18 2.29 4.55 1.18
N VAL A 19 3.46 4.15 0.66
CA VAL A 19 4.79 4.39 1.23
C VAL A 19 5.78 4.67 0.10
N GLY A 20 6.81 5.46 0.39
CA GLY A 20 7.86 5.83 -0.57
C GLY A 20 9.22 5.25 -0.18
N PHE A 21 9.60 4.10 -0.75
CA PHE A 21 10.90 3.46 -0.48
C PHE A 21 11.96 3.72 -1.55
N MET A 22 11.56 3.96 -2.80
CA MET A 22 12.48 4.03 -3.95
C MET A 22 12.86 5.47 -4.31
N GLY A 23 13.21 6.26 -3.28
CA GLY A 23 13.57 7.67 -3.44
C GLY A 23 12.39 8.61 -3.69
N GLU A 24 12.69 9.84 -4.07
CA GLU A 24 11.72 10.95 -4.17
C GLU A 24 10.56 10.67 -5.12
N GLY A 25 10.82 10.00 -6.25
CA GLY A 25 9.76 9.64 -7.21
C GLY A 25 8.71 8.68 -6.62
N SER A 26 9.12 7.72 -5.80
CA SER A 26 8.22 6.79 -5.12
C SER A 26 7.39 7.48 -4.04
N LEU A 27 8.00 8.44 -3.32
CA LEU A 27 7.27 9.29 -2.36
C LEU A 27 6.19 10.11 -3.07
N HIS A 28 6.54 10.73 -4.20
CA HIS A 28 5.63 11.55 -4.99
C HIS A 28 4.43 10.74 -5.52
N GLN A 29 4.68 9.58 -6.13
CA GLN A 29 3.60 8.70 -6.63
C GLN A 29 2.67 8.21 -5.51
N ALA A 30 3.25 7.79 -4.37
CA ALA A 30 2.46 7.38 -3.22
C ALA A 30 1.60 8.53 -2.68
N ALA A 31 2.13 9.76 -2.68
CA ALA A 31 1.38 10.93 -2.25
C ALA A 31 0.28 11.30 -3.26
N GLN A 32 0.50 11.12 -4.57
CA GLN A 32 -0.56 11.27 -5.57
C GLN A 32 -1.71 10.28 -5.36
N ILE A 33 -1.46 9.07 -4.85
CA ILE A 33 -2.53 8.14 -4.45
C ILE A 33 -3.32 8.70 -3.27
N VAL A 34 -2.64 9.21 -2.24
CA VAL A 34 -3.26 9.73 -1.01
C VAL A 34 -4.09 10.99 -1.29
N ASP A 35 -3.62 11.87 -2.17
CA ASP A 35 -4.23 13.17 -2.48
C ASP A 35 -5.39 13.09 -3.48
N ALA A 36 -5.59 11.93 -4.10
CA ALA A 36 -6.58 11.75 -5.16
C ALA A 36 -8.01 11.75 -4.62
N GLU A 37 -8.95 12.32 -5.39
CA GLU A 37 -10.38 12.17 -5.13
C GLU A 37 -10.82 10.70 -5.19
N ASN A 38 -10.19 9.91 -6.07
CA ASN A 38 -10.36 8.46 -6.16
C ASN A 38 -9.02 7.72 -6.02
N PRO A 39 -8.55 7.46 -4.79
CA PRO A 39 -7.26 6.81 -4.54
C PRO A 39 -7.13 5.43 -5.18
N THR A 40 -8.24 4.69 -5.29
CA THR A 40 -8.21 3.32 -5.83
C THR A 40 -7.97 3.31 -7.34
N GLU A 41 -8.48 4.31 -8.06
CA GLU A 41 -8.26 4.48 -9.50
C GLU A 41 -6.82 4.93 -9.80
N VAL A 42 -6.29 5.85 -8.98
CA VAL A 42 -4.88 6.27 -9.11
C VAL A 42 -3.93 5.13 -8.79
N LEU A 43 -4.21 4.33 -7.75
CA LEU A 43 -3.45 3.11 -7.46
C LEU A 43 -3.52 2.12 -8.63
N ALA A 44 -4.71 1.89 -9.21
CA ALA A 44 -4.86 1.02 -10.38
C ALA A 44 -4.03 1.50 -11.58
N THR A 45 -3.99 2.82 -11.80
CA THR A 45 -3.21 3.46 -12.86
C THR A 45 -1.73 3.16 -12.71
N PHE A 46 -1.16 3.35 -11.51
CA PHE A 46 0.25 3.05 -11.26
C PHE A 46 0.57 1.56 -11.35
N GLU A 47 -0.29 0.68 -10.83
CA GLU A 47 -0.12 -0.78 -10.94
C GLU A 47 -0.19 -1.26 -12.41
N GLY A 48 -0.86 -0.50 -13.28
CA GLY A 48 -0.87 -0.71 -14.73
C GLY A 48 0.34 -0.11 -15.48
N GLY A 49 1.28 0.53 -14.78
CA GLY A 49 2.43 1.22 -15.38
C GLY A 49 2.11 2.60 -15.95
N GLY A 50 0.95 3.16 -15.62
CA GLY A 50 0.53 4.51 -16.02
C GLY A 50 1.14 5.61 -15.14
N SER A 51 0.72 6.84 -15.41
CA SER A 51 1.14 8.04 -14.67
C SER A 51 -0.03 8.99 -14.47
N VAL A 52 -0.02 9.72 -13.35
CA VAL A 52 -0.98 10.81 -13.08
C VAL A 52 -0.26 12.15 -13.17
N SER A 53 -0.94 13.14 -13.75
CA SER A 53 -0.42 14.51 -13.88
C SER A 53 -0.62 15.33 -12.60
N GLY A 54 0.25 16.32 -12.39
CA GLY A 54 0.15 17.25 -11.28
C GLY A 54 0.92 16.78 -10.05
N SER A 55 1.26 17.73 -9.17
CA SER A 55 1.97 17.43 -7.93
C SER A 55 0.98 17.17 -6.80
N PRO A 56 1.24 16.22 -5.89
CA PRO A 56 0.44 16.02 -4.70
C PRO A 56 0.63 17.20 -3.74
N SER A 57 -0.36 17.38 -2.86
CA SER A 57 -0.29 18.35 -1.77
C SER A 57 0.87 18.07 -0.81
N ALA A 58 1.32 19.11 -0.11
CA ALA A 58 2.32 18.97 0.94
C ALA A 58 1.82 18.08 2.10
N GLU A 59 0.51 18.08 2.35
CA GLU A 59 -0.12 17.23 3.36
C GLU A 59 -0.01 15.75 2.97
N ALA A 60 -0.35 15.39 1.73
CA ALA A 60 -0.20 14.03 1.24
C ALA A 60 1.26 13.55 1.27
N MET A 61 2.21 14.44 0.92
CA MET A 61 3.65 14.15 1.03
C MET A 61 4.08 13.86 2.48
N ASN A 62 3.54 14.60 3.45
CA ASN A 62 3.82 14.37 4.87
C ASN A 62 3.24 13.03 5.34
N ILE A 63 1.98 12.73 5.01
CA ILE A 63 1.33 11.45 5.37
C ILE A 63 2.15 10.25 4.86
N VAL A 64 2.59 10.29 3.60
CA VAL A 64 3.38 9.19 3.04
C VAL A 64 4.76 9.10 3.69
N SER A 65 5.37 10.24 4.02
CA SER A 65 6.66 10.27 4.74
C SER A 65 6.52 9.64 6.14
N GLU A 66 5.44 9.95 6.86
CA GLU A 66 5.13 9.37 8.17
C GLU A 66 4.87 7.86 8.07
N ASN A 67 4.06 7.41 7.11
CA ASN A 67 3.84 5.99 6.84
C ASN A 67 5.16 5.26 6.58
N SER A 68 6.02 5.85 5.74
CA SER A 68 7.31 5.29 5.36
C SER A 68 8.26 5.19 6.55
N ASN A 69 8.24 6.18 7.45
CA ASN A 69 9.03 6.19 8.68
C ASN A 69 8.54 5.14 9.69
N LEU A 70 7.22 5.03 9.87
CA LEU A 70 6.62 4.07 10.80
C LEU A 70 7.00 2.64 10.44
N ILE A 71 6.86 2.25 9.18
CA ILE A 71 7.17 0.87 8.78
C ILE A 71 8.67 0.56 8.81
N GLN A 72 9.54 1.56 8.58
CA GLN A 72 10.98 1.40 8.78
C GLN A 72 11.33 1.14 10.25
N GLN A 73 10.66 1.82 11.19
CA GLN A 73 10.82 1.56 12.63
C GLN A 73 10.39 0.14 13.01
N LEU A 74 9.41 -0.43 12.30
CA LEU A 74 8.99 -1.84 12.43
C LEU A 74 9.94 -2.84 11.74
N GLY A 75 11.06 -2.37 11.16
CA GLY A 75 12.03 -3.23 10.48
C GLY A 75 11.56 -3.74 9.12
N ILE A 76 10.56 -3.10 8.50
CA ILE A 76 10.11 -3.37 7.14
C ILE A 76 10.94 -2.51 6.19
N ARG A 77 11.60 -3.15 5.22
CA ARG A 77 12.57 -2.50 4.31
C ARG A 77 12.30 -2.74 2.82
N SER A 78 11.19 -3.39 2.51
CA SER A 78 10.77 -3.71 1.14
C SER A 78 9.25 -3.65 1.08
N THR A 79 8.69 -3.71 -0.12
CA THR A 79 7.25 -3.82 -0.36
C THR A 79 6.97 -4.94 -1.36
N PRO A 80 5.73 -5.49 -1.39
CA PRO A 80 4.67 -5.29 -0.39
C PRO A 80 4.91 -6.11 0.89
N ASN A 81 4.22 -5.74 1.97
CA ASN A 81 4.05 -6.55 3.17
C ASN A 81 2.59 -6.46 3.61
N THR A 82 2.11 -7.48 4.29
CA THR A 82 0.74 -7.54 4.81
C THR A 82 0.78 -7.68 6.32
N LEU A 83 0.10 -6.76 7.00
CA LEU A 83 -0.16 -6.86 8.43
C LEU A 83 -1.58 -7.41 8.61
N TYR A 84 -1.72 -8.42 9.44
CA TYR A 84 -3.02 -9.00 9.77
C TYR A 84 -3.04 -9.42 11.24
N LYS A 85 -4.23 -9.72 11.73
CA LYS A 85 -4.45 -10.19 13.09
C LYS A 85 -5.07 -11.58 13.02
N ASP A 86 -4.48 -12.54 13.72
CA ASP A 86 -4.98 -13.91 13.73
C ASP A 86 -6.20 -14.10 14.64
N GLU A 87 -6.70 -15.33 14.72
CA GLU A 87 -7.83 -15.74 15.54
C GLU A 87 -7.58 -15.54 17.05
N ASN A 88 -6.32 -15.54 17.50
CA ASN A 88 -5.93 -15.27 18.89
C ASN A 88 -5.80 -13.77 19.19
N GLY A 89 -5.93 -12.91 18.18
CA GLY A 89 -5.75 -11.47 18.31
C GLY A 89 -4.30 -11.00 18.19
N GLU A 90 -3.36 -11.88 17.81
CA GLU A 90 -1.95 -11.54 17.64
C GLU A 90 -1.70 -10.91 16.27
N ALA A 91 -0.85 -9.87 16.24
CA ALA A 91 -0.50 -9.17 15.02
C ALA A 91 0.68 -9.85 14.31
N HIS A 92 0.52 -10.13 13.02
CA HIS A 92 1.50 -10.83 12.19
C HIS A 92 1.90 -9.97 10.99
N ILE A 93 3.14 -10.19 10.50
CA ILE A 93 3.66 -9.55 9.29
C ILE A 93 4.04 -10.62 8.27
N MET A 94 3.32 -10.68 7.16
CA MET A 94 3.69 -11.46 5.99
C MET A 94 4.53 -10.61 5.04
N ARG A 95 5.74 -11.08 4.73
CA ARG A 95 6.68 -10.37 3.86
C ARG A 95 6.56 -10.86 2.42
N GLY A 96 6.53 -9.92 1.47
CA GLY A 96 6.41 -10.22 0.05
C GLY A 96 4.98 -10.20 -0.46
N ALA A 97 4.83 -10.39 -1.78
CA ALA A 97 3.53 -10.38 -2.44
C ALA A 97 2.78 -11.68 -2.17
N LEU A 98 1.59 -11.55 -1.59
CA LEU A 98 0.64 -12.65 -1.44
C LEU A 98 -0.19 -12.86 -2.71
N ARG A 99 -0.52 -14.12 -2.98
CA ARG A 99 -1.55 -14.56 -3.94
C ARG A 99 -2.92 -14.53 -3.30
N ALA A 100 -3.98 -14.53 -4.12
CA ALA A 100 -5.37 -14.56 -3.63
C ALA A 100 -5.65 -15.67 -2.61
N ALA A 101 -5.13 -16.89 -2.84
CA ALA A 101 -5.31 -18.01 -1.91
C ALA A 101 -4.63 -17.77 -0.55
N GLU A 102 -3.46 -17.13 -0.53
CA GLU A 102 -2.74 -16.79 0.70
C GLU A 102 -3.46 -15.67 1.48
N ILE A 103 -4.06 -14.71 0.76
CA ILE A 103 -4.87 -13.65 1.37
C ILE A 103 -6.11 -14.22 2.07
N ARG A 104 -6.78 -15.21 1.47
CA ARG A 104 -7.94 -15.89 2.08
C ARG A 104 -7.61 -16.65 3.36
N SER A 105 -6.36 -17.03 3.54
CA SER A 105 -5.90 -17.81 4.68
C SER A 105 -5.26 -16.98 5.80
N LEU A 106 -5.28 -15.65 5.69
CA LEU A 106 -4.85 -14.73 6.76
C LEU A 106 -5.90 -14.69 7.87
#